data_AF-A1A353-F1
#
_entry.id   AF-A1A353-F1
#
_cell.length_a   1.000
_cell.length_b   1.000
_cell.length_c   1.000
_cell.angle_alpha   90.00
_cell.angle_beta   90.00
_cell.angle_gamma   90.00
#
_symmetry.space_group_name_H-M   'P 1'
#
loop_
_entity.id
_entity.type
_entity.pdbx_description
1 polymer ?
#
loop_
_entity_poly.entity_id
_entity_poly.type
_entity_poly.pdbx_seq_one_letter_code
_entity_poly.pdbx_strand_id
1 'polypeptide(L)'
;MCHSTFPPWRCRPSACWRWPSPTRDTCGWNVRAGKTEKTMKTSLKFKRMERGLKQSDLADLVNVRRETIGRLEQGQYCPSLRLAMDLAKALDTTVEDLFSFDDEE
;
A
#
# COMPACT_ATOMS: atom_id res chain seq x y z
N MET A 1 -27.08 29.74 48.74
CA MET A 1 -27.25 30.67 47.60
C MET A 1 -25.97 31.48 47.47
N CYS A 2 -25.03 31.06 46.63
CA CYS A 2 -23.93 31.94 46.21
C CYS A 2 -24.20 32.34 44.77
N HIS A 3 -24.59 33.60 44.60
CA HIS A 3 -24.88 34.20 43.32
C HIS A 3 -23.60 34.41 42.51
N SER A 4 -23.76 34.12 41.23
CA SER A 4 -22.84 34.37 40.13
C SER A 4 -22.25 35.77 40.13
N THR A 5 -20.96 35.86 39.83
CA THR A 5 -20.50 36.85 38.87
C THR A 5 -19.33 36.26 38.09
N PHE A 6 -19.63 35.73 36.91
CA PHE A 6 -18.64 35.28 35.92
C PHE A 6 -18.21 36.49 35.09
N PRO A 7 -16.91 36.80 34.94
CA PRO A 7 -16.42 37.62 33.84
C PRO A 7 -15.81 36.75 32.72
N PRO A 8 -15.65 37.34 31.51
CA PRO A 8 -15.72 36.61 30.26
C PRO A 8 -14.32 36.20 29.78
N TRP A 9 -14.22 34.97 29.24
CA TRP A 9 -13.22 34.55 28.26
C TRP A 9 -11.75 34.96 28.54
N ARG A 10 -10.99 34.04 29.14
CA ARG A 10 -9.55 33.95 28.89
C ARG A 10 -9.10 32.49 28.89
N CYS A 11 -8.96 31.93 27.69
CA CYS A 11 -8.05 30.83 27.47
C CYS A 11 -6.64 31.29 27.82
N ARG A 12 -5.93 30.59 28.72
CA ARG A 12 -4.47 30.38 28.66
C ARG A 12 -4.06 29.22 29.59
N PRO A 13 -2.91 28.58 29.31
CA PRO A 13 -2.84 27.14 29.20
C PRO A 13 -1.70 26.59 30.07
N SER A 14 -2.03 25.89 31.14
CA SER A 14 -1.02 25.20 31.95
C SER A 14 -1.71 24.44 33.06
N ALA A 15 -2.47 23.43 32.68
CA ALA A 15 -2.81 22.35 33.57
C ALA A 15 -2.43 21.08 32.82
N CYS A 16 -1.19 20.64 33.03
CA CYS A 16 -0.77 19.28 32.78
C CYS A 16 -1.62 18.40 33.70
N TRP A 17 -2.77 17.95 33.21
CA TRP A 17 -3.52 16.90 33.87
C TRP A 17 -2.66 15.65 33.78
N ARG A 18 -2.10 15.30 34.94
CA ARG A 18 -1.29 14.11 35.20
C ARG A 18 -2.16 12.87 34.98
N TRP A 19 -2.25 12.44 33.73
CA TRP A 19 -2.68 11.10 33.36
C TRP A 19 -1.52 10.16 33.73
N PRO A 20 -1.69 9.13 34.56
CA PRO A 20 -0.72 8.03 34.57
C PRO A 20 -0.67 7.50 33.14
N SER A 21 0.53 7.51 32.56
CA SER A 21 0.81 7.01 31.23
C SER A 21 0.15 5.64 31.07
N PRO A 22 -0.83 5.48 30.17
CA PRO A 22 -1.05 4.18 29.57
C PRO A 22 0.22 3.92 28.77
N THR A 23 1.02 2.96 29.21
CA THR A 23 2.21 2.51 28.49
C THR A 23 1.76 2.02 27.12
N ARG A 24 1.79 2.91 26.11
CA ARG A 24 1.64 2.56 24.69
C ARG A 24 0.50 1.54 24.47
N ASP A 25 -0.74 1.92 24.73
CA ASP A 25 -1.89 1.16 24.22
C ASP A 25 -1.94 1.38 22.70
N THR A 26 -1.30 0.56 21.86
CA THR A 26 -1.81 -0.73 21.35
C THR A 26 -3.31 -0.72 21.03
N CYS A 27 -3.78 0.24 20.25
CA CYS A 27 -4.59 -0.15 19.08
C CYS A 27 -3.61 -0.85 18.11
N GLY A 28 -3.29 -2.13 18.28
CA GLY A 28 -4.29 -3.17 18.09
C GLY A 28 -4.34 -3.62 16.62
N TRP A 29 -3.34 -3.28 15.80
CA TRP A 29 -2.95 -4.14 14.68
C TRP A 29 -2.03 -5.23 15.22
N ASN A 30 -2.61 -6.18 15.92
CA ASN A 30 -1.96 -7.46 16.18
C ASN A 30 -2.17 -8.33 14.94
N VAL A 31 -1.55 -7.92 13.82
CA VAL A 31 -1.41 -8.82 12.69
C VAL A 31 -0.30 -9.77 13.13
N ARG A 32 -0.70 -10.94 13.63
CA ARG A 32 0.21 -12.10 13.70
C ARG A 32 0.91 -12.14 12.36
N ALA A 33 2.20 -11.86 12.35
CA ALA A 33 3.07 -12.03 11.20
C ALA A 33 3.14 -13.54 10.92
N GLY A 34 2.09 -14.07 10.30
CA GLY A 34 2.15 -15.34 9.60
C GLY A 34 3.10 -15.12 8.44
N LYS A 35 4.36 -15.50 8.62
CA LYS A 35 5.32 -15.69 7.54
C LYS A 35 4.81 -16.84 6.67
N THR A 36 3.99 -16.52 5.70
CA THR A 36 3.91 -17.25 4.44
C THR A 36 4.49 -16.30 3.41
N GLU A 37 5.81 -16.32 3.25
CA GLU A 37 6.48 -15.56 2.19
C GLU A 37 6.23 -16.28 0.87
N LYS A 38 5.00 -16.20 0.37
CA LYS A 38 4.66 -16.63 -0.98
C LYS A 38 5.38 -15.68 -1.94
N THR A 39 6.37 -16.22 -2.64
CA THR A 39 7.11 -15.43 -3.63
C THR A 39 6.28 -15.34 -4.90
N MET A 40 5.81 -14.12 -5.22
CA MET A 40 5.04 -13.86 -6.45
C MET A 40 5.99 -13.91 -7.66
N LYS A 41 5.73 -14.82 -8.60
CA LYS A 41 6.40 -14.82 -9.91
C LYS A 41 5.62 -13.93 -10.87
N THR A 42 6.34 -13.15 -11.67
CA THR A 42 5.73 -12.26 -12.67
C THR A 42 6.31 -12.50 -14.06
N SER A 43 5.45 -12.77 -15.04
CA SER A 43 5.81 -12.92 -16.47
C SER A 43 5.83 -11.58 -17.21
N LEU A 44 5.65 -10.47 -16.49
CA LEU A 44 5.49 -9.11 -17.01
C LEU A 44 6.66 -8.68 -17.90
N LYS A 45 7.90 -9.03 -17.51
CA LYS A 45 9.10 -8.75 -18.30
C LYS A 45 9.07 -9.44 -19.67
N PHE A 46 8.60 -10.68 -19.72
CA PHE A 46 8.51 -11.46 -20.96
C PHE A 46 7.46 -10.87 -21.90
N LYS A 47 6.24 -10.63 -21.40
CA LYS A 47 5.15 -9.99 -22.17
C LYS A 47 5.52 -8.61 -22.70
N ARG A 48 6.25 -7.83 -21.90
CA ARG A 48 6.76 -6.53 -22.33
C ARG A 48 7.76 -6.65 -23.48
N MET A 49 8.64 -7.65 -23.44
CA MET A 49 9.62 -7.90 -24.51
C MET A 49 8.95 -8.40 -25.80
N GLU A 50 7.92 -9.25 -25.71
CA GLU A 50 7.14 -9.68 -26.88
C GLU A 50 6.53 -8.50 -27.65
N ARG A 51 6.13 -7.44 -26.93
CA ARG A 51 5.59 -6.21 -27.53
C ARG A 51 6.65 -5.17 -27.90
N GLY A 52 7.93 -5.43 -27.63
CA GLY A 52 9.01 -4.47 -27.87
C GLY A 52 8.93 -3.19 -27.03
N LEU A 53 8.19 -3.21 -25.92
CA LEU A 53 7.96 -2.02 -25.09
C LEU A 53 9.11 -1.79 -24.10
N LYS A 54 9.48 -0.54 -23.83
CA LYS A 54 10.35 -0.20 -22.70
C LYS A 54 9.54 -0.10 -21.41
N GLN A 55 10.22 -0.13 -20.25
CA GLN A 55 9.57 0.05 -18.95
C GLN A 55 8.89 1.42 -18.82
N SER A 56 9.46 2.46 -19.43
CA SER A 56 8.86 3.79 -19.52
C SER A 56 7.54 3.74 -20.28
N ASP A 57 7.54 3.09 -21.44
CA ASP A 57 6.40 3.09 -22.35
C ASP A 57 5.21 2.36 -21.72
N LEU A 58 5.47 1.24 -21.04
CA LEU A 58 4.44 0.55 -20.27
C LEU A 58 3.96 1.41 -19.08
N ALA A 59 4.87 2.09 -18.39
CA ALA A 59 4.50 2.97 -17.28
C ALA A 59 3.59 4.12 -17.74
N ASP A 60 3.86 4.70 -18.91
CA ASP A 60 3.05 5.75 -19.51
C ASP A 60 1.66 5.25 -19.92
N LEU A 61 1.58 4.03 -20.49
CA LEU A 61 0.30 3.40 -20.87
C LEU A 61 -0.62 3.15 -19.66
N VAL A 62 -0.06 2.71 -18.53
CA VAL A 62 -0.83 2.41 -17.31
C VAL A 62 -0.90 3.61 -16.35
N ASN A 63 -0.31 4.75 -16.73
CA ASN A 63 -0.19 5.97 -15.92
C ASN A 63 0.39 5.72 -14.52
N VAL A 64 1.53 5.02 -14.48
CA VAL A 64 2.27 4.69 -13.27
C VAL A 64 3.70 5.20 -13.37
N ARG A 65 4.44 5.21 -12.26
CA ARG A 65 5.86 5.53 -12.32
C ARG A 65 6.64 4.36 -12.93
N ARG A 66 7.70 4.65 -13.68
CA ARG A 66 8.64 3.63 -14.19
C ARG A 66 9.16 2.69 -13.10
N GLU A 67 9.45 3.24 -11.92
CA GLU A 67 9.93 2.49 -10.75
C GLU A 67 8.91 1.44 -10.28
N THR A 68 7.62 1.75 -10.38
CA THR A 68 6.51 0.85 -10.06
C THR A 68 6.58 -0.40 -10.94
N ILE A 69 6.73 -0.22 -12.25
CA ILE A 69 6.90 -1.34 -13.20
C ILE A 69 8.16 -2.14 -12.87
N GLY A 70 9.28 -1.49 -12.58
CA GLY A 70 10.53 -2.17 -12.22
C GLY A 70 10.39 -3.05 -10.96
N ARG A 71 9.73 -2.55 -9.92
CA ARG A 71 9.46 -3.32 -8.69
C ARG A 71 8.47 -4.46 -8.91
N LEU A 72 7.50 -4.28 -9.81
CA LEU A 72 6.56 -5.34 -10.21
C LEU A 72 7.25 -6.44 -11.00
N GLU A 73 8.13 -6.10 -11.94
CA GLU A 73 8.93 -7.08 -12.68
C GLU A 73 9.87 -7.89 -11.76
N GLN A 74 10.23 -7.33 -10.62
CA GLN A 74 11.02 -8.00 -9.57
C GLN A 74 10.16 -8.75 -8.56
N GLY A 75 8.82 -8.69 -8.66
CA GLY A 75 7.91 -9.34 -7.72
C GLY A 75 7.95 -8.78 -6.30
N GLN A 76 8.45 -7.56 -6.08
CA GLN A 76 8.68 -7.02 -4.73
C GLN A 76 7.40 -6.75 -3.94
N TYR A 77 6.26 -6.60 -4.60
CA TYR A 77 4.99 -6.36 -3.94
C TYR A 77 3.80 -6.77 -4.81
N CYS A 78 2.66 -7.03 -4.15
CA CYS A 78 1.40 -7.30 -4.82
C CYS A 78 0.75 -5.98 -5.26
N PRO A 79 0.51 -5.76 -6.58
CA PRO A 79 -0.20 -4.58 -7.04
C PRO A 79 -1.66 -4.58 -6.56
N SER A 80 -2.28 -3.39 -6.54
CA SER A 80 -3.73 -3.30 -6.38
C SER A 80 -4.44 -3.97 -7.57
N LEU A 81 -5.63 -4.53 -7.34
CA LEU A 81 -6.43 -5.18 -8.38
C LEU A 81 -6.63 -4.29 -9.63
N ARG A 82 -6.88 -2.99 -9.42
CA ARG A 82 -7.04 -2.02 -10.52
C ARG A 82 -5.80 -1.98 -11.41
N LEU A 83 -4.63 -1.83 -10.81
CA LEU A 83 -3.35 -1.77 -11.52
C LEU A 83 -3.05 -3.07 -12.27
N ALA A 84 -3.36 -4.23 -11.67
CA ALA A 84 -3.21 -5.52 -12.32
C ALA A 84 -4.12 -5.65 -13.56
N MET A 85 -5.37 -5.19 -13.46
CA MET A 85 -6.31 -5.17 -14.58
C MET A 85 -5.88 -4.20 -15.68
N ASP A 86 -5.36 -3.03 -15.32
CA ASP A 86 -4.89 -2.05 -16.29
C ASP A 86 -3.63 -2.56 -17.03
N LEU A 87 -2.73 -3.26 -16.34
CA LEU A 87 -1.58 -3.95 -16.95
C LEU A 87 -2.01 -5.06 -17.91
N ALA A 88 -2.97 -5.89 -17.49
CA ALA A 88 -3.53 -6.96 -18.31
C ALA A 88 -4.13 -6.41 -19.63
N LYS A 89 -4.88 -5.31 -19.55
CA LYS A 89 -5.41 -4.63 -20.73
C LYS A 89 -4.32 -4.04 -21.61
N ALA A 90 -3.32 -3.37 -21.04
CA ALA A 90 -2.23 -2.76 -21.81
C ALA A 90 -1.37 -3.80 -22.57
N LEU A 91 -1.28 -5.02 -22.02
CA LEU A 91 -0.52 -6.13 -22.59
C LEU A 91 -1.40 -7.12 -23.37
N ASP A 92 -2.70 -6.85 -23.54
CA ASP A 92 -3.75 -7.79 -24.02
C ASP A 92 -3.57 -9.23 -23.50
N THR A 93 -3.36 -9.37 -22.19
CA THR A 93 -3.27 -10.66 -21.50
C THR A 93 -4.28 -10.73 -20.36
N THR A 94 -4.34 -11.86 -19.67
CA THR A 94 -5.09 -12.00 -18.41
C THR A 94 -4.19 -11.72 -17.21
N VAL A 95 -4.79 -11.41 -16.06
CA VAL A 95 -4.05 -11.20 -14.80
C VAL A 95 -3.38 -12.49 -14.34
N GLU A 96 -4.03 -13.63 -14.55
CA GLU A 96 -3.56 -14.98 -14.19
C GLU A 96 -2.28 -15.37 -14.94
N ASP A 97 -2.13 -14.91 -16.19
CA ASP A 97 -0.94 -15.15 -17.01
C ASP A 97 0.22 -14.22 -16.65
N LEU A 98 -0.09 -13.05 -16.06
CA LEU A 98 0.92 -12.06 -15.63
C LEU A 98 1.49 -12.35 -14.25
N PHE A 99 0.65 -12.80 -13.31
CA PHE A 99 1.00 -12.99 -11.92
C PHE A 99 0.67 -14.41 -11.49
N SER A 100 1.68 -15.15 -11.05
CA SER A 100 1.53 -16.52 -10.55
C SER A 100 2.13 -16.62 -9.16
N PHE A 101 1.49 -17.37 -8.29
CA PHE A 101 2.00 -17.70 -6.96
C PHE A 101 2.37 -19.18 -6.98
N ASP A 102 3.61 -19.52 -6.64
CA ASP A 102 3.95 -20.91 -6.35
C ASP A 102 3.31 -21.26 -5.00
N ASP A 103 2.23 -22.02 -5.09
CA ASP A 103 1.65 -22.74 -3.97
C ASP A 103 2.29 -24.14 -3.91
N GLU A 104 3.62 -24.22 -3.85
CA GLU A 104 4.30 -25.53 -3.74
C GLU A 104 4.50 -25.89 -2.25
N GLU A 105 3.75 -26.91 -1.82
CA GLU A 105 3.90 -27.70 -0.58
C GLU A 105 5.15 -28.60 -0.65
#